data_AF-A0A348PU40-F1
#
_entry.id   AF-A0A348PU40-F1
#
_cell.length_a   1.000
_cell.length_b   1.000
_cell.length_c   1.000
_cell.angle_alpha   90.00
_cell.angle_beta   90.00
_cell.angle_gamma   90.00
#
_symmetry.space_group_name_H-M   'P 1'
#
loop_
_entity.id
_entity.type
_entity.pdbx_description
1 polymer ?
#
loop_
_entity_poly.entity_id
_entity_poly.type
_entity_poly.pdbx_seq_one_letter_code
_entity_poly.pdbx_strand_id
1 'polypeptide(L)'
;MVLVIIVVLNLQSCGKYDEGPAISLKSTTKRLAQTWDLAEIDGETPIEDLFDSYSYFGTTIDVNDVDIEFDFQDDGDFEIDASYNVTIESTYYSYYGGSYTYSYDYQLDINIDGDWEFSSDKEDIEINFDDNDYGYYSSDFEKRDYKILKLTSKELKLEADNGAEWTFES
;
A
#
# COMPACT_ATOMS: atom_id res chain seq x y z
N MET A 1 52.70 -9.67 25.21
CA MET A 1 51.63 -9.19 26.10
C MET A 1 50.46 -8.82 25.21
N VAL A 2 49.45 -9.70 25.10
CA VAL A 2 48.26 -9.47 24.26
C VAL A 2 47.16 -8.98 25.19
N LEU A 3 46.64 -7.78 24.93
CA LEU A 3 45.65 -7.09 25.73
C LEU A 3 44.28 -7.46 25.17
N VAL A 4 43.52 -8.28 25.90
CA VAL A 4 42.13 -8.62 25.57
C VAL A 4 41.24 -7.56 26.20
N ILE A 5 40.63 -6.71 25.38
CA ILE A 5 39.63 -5.73 25.82
C ILE A 5 38.29 -6.45 25.87
N ILE A 6 37.76 -6.66 27.08
CA ILE A 6 36.40 -7.15 27.31
C ILE A 6 35.49 -5.93 27.30
N VAL A 7 34.78 -5.71 26.20
CA VAL A 7 33.73 -4.68 26.11
C VAL A 7 32.44 -5.28 26.67
N VAL A 8 31.98 -4.77 27.82
CA VAL A 8 30.68 -5.12 28.40
C VAL A 8 29.65 -4.12 27.86
N LEU A 9 28.86 -4.53 26.87
CA LEU A 9 27.74 -3.76 26.34
C LEU A 9 26.52 -3.97 27.25
N ASN A 10 26.10 -2.92 27.95
CA ASN A 10 24.83 -2.88 28.67
C ASN A 10 23.73 -2.49 27.68
N LEU A 11 23.07 -3.48 27.09
CA LEU A 11 21.89 -3.26 26.23
C LEU A 11 20.65 -3.08 27.12
N GLN A 12 20.34 -1.83 27.45
CA GLN A 12 18.99 -1.44 27.88
C GLN A 12 18.24 -0.91 26.67
N SER A 13 17.84 -1.81 25.77
CA SER A 13 16.87 -1.50 24.73
C SER A 13 15.69 -2.43 24.94
N CYS A 14 14.68 -1.97 25.68
CA CYS A 14 13.35 -2.57 25.61
C CYS A 14 12.89 -2.48 24.15
N GLY A 15 12.42 -3.60 23.58
CA GLY A 15 11.95 -3.69 22.21
C GLY A 15 10.77 -2.76 21.95
N LYS A 16 10.86 -1.95 20.88
CA LYS A 16 9.75 -1.13 20.37
C LYS A 16 8.74 -1.93 19.55
N TYR A 17 9.13 -3.11 19.07
CA TYR A 17 8.33 -3.99 18.23
C TYR A 17 8.00 -5.26 19.03
N ASP A 18 6.77 -5.77 18.92
CA ASP A 18 6.41 -7.06 19.48
C ASP A 18 7.35 -8.14 18.95
N GLU A 19 8.02 -8.83 19.88
CA GLU A 19 9.30 -9.51 19.68
C GLU A 19 9.21 -10.72 18.72
N GLY A 20 9.43 -10.46 17.42
CA GLY A 20 10.28 -11.31 16.59
C GLY A 20 11.73 -11.25 17.10
N PRO A 21 12.62 -12.20 16.73
CA PRO A 21 13.91 -12.39 17.39
C PRO A 21 14.70 -11.09 17.54
N ALA A 22 15.18 -10.82 18.76
CA ALA A 22 15.63 -9.53 19.30
C ALA A 22 16.78 -8.81 18.56
N ILE A 23 17.28 -9.36 17.44
CA ILE A 23 18.31 -8.73 16.62
C ILE A 23 18.05 -9.13 15.16
N SER A 24 17.30 -8.32 14.41
CA SER A 24 17.46 -8.32 12.96
C SER A 24 18.82 -7.70 12.65
N LEU A 25 19.76 -8.50 12.13
CA LEU A 25 21.06 -8.01 11.63
C LEU A 25 20.91 -7.16 10.36
N LYS A 26 19.73 -7.19 9.71
CA LYS A 26 19.36 -6.28 8.62
C LYS A 26 18.81 -4.98 9.23
N SER A 27 19.28 -3.85 8.73
CA SER A 27 18.70 -2.53 9.04
C SER A 27 17.21 -2.49 8.68
N THR A 28 16.47 -1.54 9.25
CA THR A 28 15.06 -1.29 8.89
C THR A 28 14.89 -1.07 7.39
N THR A 29 15.76 -0.26 6.76
CA THR A 29 15.81 -0.07 5.30
C THR A 29 15.93 -1.39 4.56
N LYS A 30 16.88 -2.26 4.92
CA LYS A 30 17.07 -3.57 4.26
C LYS A 30 15.97 -4.60 4.54
N ARG A 31 15.09 -4.33 5.50
CA ARG A 31 13.89 -5.15 5.73
C ARG A 31 12.75 -4.68 4.84
N LEU A 32 12.61 -3.35 4.69
CA LEU A 32 11.59 -2.77 3.83
C LEU A 32 11.93 -2.97 2.35
N ALA A 33 13.19 -2.78 1.96
CA ALA A 33 13.65 -2.84 0.59
C ALA A 33 13.62 -4.26 0.02
N GLN A 34 12.47 -4.61 -0.53
CA GLN A 34 12.12 -5.83 -1.24
C GLN A 34 10.70 -5.65 -1.79
N THR A 35 10.28 -6.64 -2.57
CA THR A 35 8.92 -6.80 -3.06
C THR A 35 7.98 -7.31 -1.95
N TRP A 36 6.76 -6.79 -1.92
CA TRP A 36 5.73 -7.08 -0.94
C TRP A 36 4.39 -7.31 -1.64
N ASP A 37 3.88 -8.53 -1.52
CA ASP A 37 2.58 -8.93 -2.07
C ASP A 37 1.48 -8.66 -1.04
N LEU A 38 0.40 -8.00 -1.45
CA LEU A 38 -0.75 -7.76 -0.59
C LEU A 38 -1.40 -9.09 -0.17
N ALA A 39 -1.53 -9.29 1.14
CA ALA A 39 -2.19 -10.45 1.71
C ALA A 39 -3.58 -10.14 2.26
N GLU A 40 -3.76 -8.96 2.88
CA GLU A 40 -5.03 -8.59 3.53
C GLU A 40 -5.17 -7.06 3.64
N ILE A 41 -6.40 -6.57 3.48
CA ILE A 41 -6.79 -5.20 3.83
C ILE A 41 -7.93 -5.27 4.86
N ASP A 42 -7.78 -4.55 5.96
CA ASP A 42 -8.82 -4.31 6.96
C ASP A 42 -9.20 -2.82 6.96
N GLY A 43 -10.41 -2.49 6.52
CA GLY A 43 -10.91 -1.11 6.36
C GLY A 43 -11.28 -0.77 4.92
N GLU A 44 -11.68 0.49 4.70
CA GLU A 44 -12.06 0.98 3.37
C GLU A 44 -10.81 1.24 2.52
N THR A 45 -10.83 0.81 1.26
CA THR A 45 -9.71 1.09 0.35
C THR A 45 -9.86 2.50 -0.26
N PRO A 46 -8.75 3.18 -0.59
CA PRO A 46 -8.80 4.44 -1.35
C PRO A 46 -9.51 4.31 -2.71
N ILE A 47 -9.68 3.08 -3.18
CA ILE A 47 -10.35 2.77 -4.45
C ILE A 47 -11.86 2.73 -4.28
N GLU A 48 -12.36 2.29 -3.14
CA GLU A 48 -13.78 2.44 -2.79
C GLU A 48 -14.16 3.92 -2.76
N ASP A 49 -13.29 4.80 -2.22
CA ASP A 49 -13.47 6.25 -2.25
C ASP A 49 -13.54 6.82 -3.69
N LEU A 50 -12.70 6.31 -4.60
CA LEU A 50 -12.72 6.71 -6.02
C LEU A 50 -14.04 6.30 -6.70
N PHE A 51 -14.57 5.12 -6.38
CA PHE A 51 -15.75 4.56 -7.02
C PHE A 51 -17.08 5.05 -6.43
N ASP A 52 -17.10 5.48 -5.17
CA ASP A 52 -18.28 6.06 -4.53
C ASP A 52 -18.79 7.30 -5.28
N SER A 53 -17.89 8.05 -5.93
CA SER A 53 -18.20 9.20 -6.77
C SER A 53 -19.03 8.86 -8.03
N TYR A 54 -18.88 7.65 -8.58
CA TYR A 54 -19.56 7.21 -9.82
C TYR A 54 -20.94 6.59 -9.57
N SER A 55 -21.23 6.16 -8.34
CA SER A 55 -22.52 5.62 -7.91
C SER A 55 -23.71 6.54 -8.24
N TYR A 56 -23.47 7.85 -8.32
CA TYR A 56 -24.48 8.88 -8.57
C TYR A 56 -25.10 8.84 -9.98
N PHE A 57 -24.42 8.26 -10.98
CA PHE A 57 -24.87 8.28 -12.38
C PHE A 57 -25.66 7.03 -12.81
N GLY A 58 -26.12 6.22 -11.84
CA GLY A 58 -26.76 4.93 -12.13
C GLY A 58 -25.76 3.85 -12.55
N THR A 59 -24.48 4.07 -12.26
CA THR A 59 -23.40 3.10 -12.43
C THR A 59 -23.01 2.55 -11.07
N THR A 60 -22.97 1.24 -10.88
CA THR A 60 -22.36 0.59 -9.73
C THR A 60 -21.06 -0.07 -10.16
N ILE A 61 -20.07 -0.07 -9.28
CA ILE A 61 -18.77 -0.71 -9.50
C ILE A 61 -18.53 -1.61 -8.29
N ASP A 62 -18.40 -2.91 -8.54
CA ASP A 62 -18.10 -3.91 -7.53
C ASP A 62 -16.68 -4.41 -7.76
N VAL A 63 -15.82 -4.31 -6.75
CA VAL A 63 -14.44 -4.85 -6.81
C VAL A 63 -14.48 -6.31 -6.39
N ASN A 64 -14.17 -7.21 -7.33
CA ASN A 64 -14.24 -8.66 -7.13
C ASN A 64 -12.92 -9.24 -6.60
N ASP A 65 -11.80 -8.71 -7.07
CA ASP A 65 -10.47 -9.21 -6.77
C ASP A 65 -9.46 -8.07 -6.87
N VAL A 66 -8.46 -8.11 -5.98
CA VAL A 66 -7.42 -7.09 -5.84
C VAL A 66 -6.09 -7.79 -5.68
N ASP A 67 -5.15 -7.48 -6.56
CA ASP A 67 -3.76 -7.90 -6.50
C ASP A 67 -2.89 -6.65 -6.46
N ILE A 68 -2.03 -6.50 -5.45
CA ILE A 68 -1.18 -5.32 -5.28
C ILE A 68 0.20 -5.78 -4.82
N GLU A 69 1.23 -5.32 -5.53
CA GLU A 69 2.63 -5.56 -5.23
C GLU A 69 3.33 -4.20 -5.02
N PHE A 70 4.04 -4.05 -3.91
CA PHE A 70 4.91 -2.91 -3.63
C PHE A 70 6.37 -3.35 -3.75
N ASP A 71 7.16 -2.70 -4.58
CA ASP A 71 8.61 -2.90 -4.64
C ASP A 71 9.34 -1.68 -4.08
N PHE A 72 9.92 -1.84 -2.89
CA PHE A 72 10.80 -0.85 -2.30
C PHE A 72 12.25 -1.19 -2.67
N GLN A 73 12.94 -0.26 -3.32
CA GLN A 73 14.34 -0.45 -3.70
C GLN A 73 15.28 0.17 -2.64
N ASP A 74 16.47 -0.41 -2.48
CA ASP A 74 17.45 -0.04 -1.44
C ASP A 74 18.04 1.37 -1.64
N ASP A 75 17.85 1.98 -2.82
CA ASP A 75 18.32 3.31 -3.23
C ASP A 75 17.27 4.42 -3.07
N GLY A 76 16.02 4.07 -2.73
CA GLY A 76 14.93 5.02 -2.54
C GLY A 76 13.89 5.00 -3.66
N ASP A 77 14.11 4.24 -4.73
CA ASP A 77 13.14 4.07 -5.80
C ASP A 77 11.99 3.15 -5.33
N PHE A 78 10.78 3.41 -5.83
CA PHE A 78 9.56 2.68 -5.51
C PHE A 78 8.80 2.33 -6.78
N GLU A 79 8.20 1.14 -6.82
CA GLU A 79 7.26 0.73 -7.87
C GLU A 79 6.02 0.10 -7.22
N ILE A 80 4.85 0.40 -7.77
CA ILE A 80 3.61 -0.30 -7.44
C ILE A 80 3.04 -0.94 -8.71
N ASP A 81 2.72 -2.21 -8.59
CA ASP A 81 1.88 -2.95 -9.54
C ASP A 81 0.56 -3.30 -8.87
N ALA A 82 -0.56 -2.96 -9.50
CA ALA A 82 -1.87 -3.28 -8.99
C ALA A 82 -2.82 -3.73 -10.09
N SER A 83 -3.56 -4.81 -9.85
CA SER A 83 -4.59 -5.34 -10.74
C SER A 83 -5.92 -5.43 -10.00
N TYR A 84 -6.97 -4.88 -10.60
CA TYR A 84 -8.33 -4.90 -10.08
C TYR A 84 -9.25 -5.60 -11.07
N ASN A 85 -9.93 -6.64 -10.62
CA ASN A 85 -11.05 -7.19 -11.36
C ASN A 85 -12.34 -6.58 -10.82
N VAL A 86 -13.01 -5.79 -11.66
CA VAL A 86 -14.24 -5.09 -11.28
C VAL A 86 -15.42 -5.52 -12.15
N THR A 87 -16.60 -5.55 -11.57
CA THR A 87 -17.86 -5.63 -12.33
C THR A 87 -18.48 -4.25 -12.35
N ILE A 88 -18.78 -3.75 -13.54
CA ILE A 88 -19.44 -2.45 -13.73
C ILE A 88 -20.86 -2.70 -14.20
N GLU A 89 -21.84 -2.21 -13.45
CA GLU A 89 -23.23 -2.19 -13.90
C GLU A 89 -23.66 -0.76 -14.20
N SER A 90 -24.26 -0.50 -15.36
CA SER A 90 -24.75 0.83 -15.73
C SER A 90 -26.23 0.78 -16.15
N THR A 91 -27.05 1.60 -15.50
CA THR A 91 -28.49 1.71 -15.75
C THR A 91 -28.83 2.99 -16.49
N TYR A 92 -29.38 2.85 -17.70
CA TYR A 92 -29.81 3.96 -18.54
C TYR A 92 -31.33 4.09 -18.54
N TYR A 93 -31.82 5.29 -18.30
CA TYR A 93 -33.25 5.61 -18.34
C TYR A 93 -33.63 6.24 -19.68
N SER A 94 -34.66 5.69 -20.33
CA SER A 94 -35.18 6.19 -21.59
C SER A 94 -36.29 7.23 -21.39
N TYR A 95 -36.47 8.11 -22.37
CA TYR A 95 -37.50 9.15 -22.36
C TYR A 95 -38.94 8.60 -22.25
N TYR A 96 -39.17 7.36 -22.69
CA TYR A 96 -40.49 6.71 -22.66
C TYR A 96 -40.78 5.97 -21.34
N GLY A 97 -39.91 6.11 -20.33
CA GLY A 97 -40.13 5.55 -19.00
C GLY A 97 -39.65 4.10 -18.79
N GLY A 98 -38.92 3.52 -19.75
CA GLY A 98 -38.21 2.24 -19.57
C GLY A 98 -36.74 2.45 -19.17
N SER A 99 -36.12 1.45 -18.54
CA SER A 99 -34.69 1.42 -18.25
C SER A 99 -34.02 0.17 -18.81
N TYR A 100 -32.71 0.25 -19.04
CA TYR A 100 -31.86 -0.85 -19.45
C TYR A 100 -30.61 -0.88 -18.58
N THR A 101 -30.25 -2.05 -18.07
CA THR A 101 -29.03 -2.25 -17.28
C THR A 101 -28.07 -3.12 -18.06
N TYR A 102 -26.81 -2.70 -18.14
CA TYR A 102 -25.71 -3.48 -18.68
C TYR A 102 -24.77 -3.83 -17.55
N SER A 103 -24.22 -5.04 -17.58
CA SER A 103 -23.21 -5.51 -16.64
C SER A 103 -22.06 -6.12 -17.44
N TYR A 104 -20.84 -5.74 -17.10
CA TYR A 104 -19.63 -6.27 -17.73
C TYR A 104 -18.47 -6.28 -16.73
N ASP A 105 -17.64 -7.31 -16.86
CA ASP A 105 -16.42 -7.45 -16.07
C ASP A 105 -15.25 -6.77 -16.79
N TYR A 106 -14.39 -6.12 -16.03
CA TYR A 106 -13.23 -5.40 -16.52
C TYR A 106 -12.03 -5.62 -15.60
N GLN A 107 -10.86 -5.78 -16.21
CA GLN A 107 -9.59 -5.83 -15.49
C GLN A 107 -8.87 -4.49 -15.68
N LEU A 108 -8.53 -3.84 -14.57
CA LEU A 108 -7.77 -2.60 -14.54
C LEU A 108 -6.38 -2.90 -13.96
N ASP A 109 -5.36 -2.71 -14.78
CA ASP A 109 -3.95 -2.83 -14.37
C ASP A 109 -3.33 -1.43 -14.25
N ILE A 110 -2.62 -1.21 -13.15
CA ILE A 110 -1.98 0.05 -12.78
C ILE A 110 -0.52 -0.28 -12.45
N ASN A 111 0.41 0.40 -13.10
CA ASN A 111 1.84 0.36 -12.80
C ASN A 111 2.32 1.80 -12.65
N ILE A 112 2.91 2.13 -11.51
CA ILE A 112 3.35 3.49 -11.18
C ILE A 112 4.72 3.42 -10.49
N ASP A 113 5.66 4.18 -11.02
CA ASP A 113 6.96 4.43 -10.40
C ASP A 113 6.89 5.57 -9.38
N GLY A 114 7.91 5.69 -8.53
CA GLY A 114 8.04 6.80 -7.60
C GLY A 114 9.29 6.69 -6.74
N ASP A 115 9.28 7.48 -5.66
CA ASP A 115 10.33 7.50 -4.65
C ASP A 115 9.73 7.27 -3.26
N TRP A 116 10.52 6.74 -2.33
CA TRP A 116 10.10 6.57 -0.95
C TRP A 116 11.16 7.04 0.05
N GLU A 117 10.71 7.52 1.20
CA GLU A 117 11.57 7.82 2.34
C GLU A 117 10.94 7.46 3.68
N PHE A 118 11.78 7.18 4.67
CA PHE A 118 11.30 7.09 6.05
C PHE A 118 11.14 8.47 6.65
N SER A 119 10.13 8.62 7.50
CA SER A 119 10.11 9.70 8.47
C SER A 119 11.36 9.66 9.37
N SER A 120 11.68 10.80 10.00
CA SER A 120 12.93 10.95 10.76
C SER A 120 13.10 9.94 11.92
N ASP A 121 11.99 9.48 12.50
CA ASP A 121 11.93 8.47 13.55
C ASP A 121 11.65 7.04 13.01
N LYS A 122 11.41 6.92 11.70
CA LYS A 122 11.11 5.69 10.97
C LYS A 122 9.84 5.00 11.47
N GLU A 123 8.88 5.78 11.93
CA GLU A 123 7.54 5.30 12.26
C GLU A 123 6.61 5.35 11.03
N ASP A 124 6.97 6.13 10.01
CA ASP A 124 6.17 6.31 8.80
C ASP A 124 7.04 6.12 7.54
N ILE A 125 6.38 5.74 6.46
CA ILE A 125 6.91 5.69 5.09
C ILE A 125 6.15 6.74 4.30
N GLU A 126 6.89 7.64 3.67
CA GLU A 126 6.39 8.61 2.71
C GLU A 126 6.69 8.07 1.31
N ILE A 127 5.66 7.93 0.48
CA ILE A 127 5.76 7.50 -0.93
C ILE A 127 5.32 8.66 -1.79
N ASN A 128 6.18 9.09 -2.70
CA ASN A 128 5.89 10.09 -3.72
C ASN A 128 5.77 9.37 -5.07
N PHE A 129 4.60 9.45 -5.70
CA PHE A 129 4.35 8.77 -6.96
C PHE A 129 4.72 9.69 -8.13
N ASP A 130 5.38 9.14 -9.14
CA ASP A 130 5.66 9.85 -10.37
C ASP A 130 4.36 10.19 -11.10
N ASP A 131 4.35 11.38 -11.70
CA ASP A 131 3.22 11.86 -12.49
C ASP A 131 2.99 10.92 -13.68
N ASN A 132 1.85 10.23 -13.68
CA ASN A 132 1.49 9.23 -14.67
C ASN A 132 0.19 9.63 -15.39
N ASP A 133 -0.14 8.95 -16.48
CA ASP A 133 -1.31 9.27 -17.32
C ASP A 133 -2.66 9.13 -16.55
N TYR A 134 -2.65 8.47 -15.38
CA TYR A 134 -3.78 8.37 -14.46
C TYR A 134 -3.84 9.49 -13.40
N GLY A 135 -2.76 10.27 -13.22
CA GLY A 135 -2.69 11.45 -12.34
C GLY A 135 -3.71 12.55 -12.69
N TYR A 136 -4.31 12.49 -13.88
CA TYR A 136 -5.42 13.36 -14.28
C TYR A 136 -6.66 13.20 -13.40
N TYR A 137 -6.87 12.03 -12.79
CA TYR A 137 -8.10 11.70 -12.08
C TYR A 137 -8.07 11.98 -10.58
N SER A 138 -6.89 12.22 -9.98
CA SER A 138 -6.80 12.58 -8.57
C SER A 138 -5.45 13.21 -8.21
N SER A 139 -5.47 14.49 -7.81
CA SER A 139 -4.31 15.19 -7.23
C SER A 139 -3.92 14.66 -5.84
N ASP A 140 -4.81 13.91 -5.20
CA ASP A 140 -4.59 13.35 -3.86
C ASP A 140 -3.74 12.07 -3.92
N PHE A 141 -3.33 11.65 -5.11
CA PHE A 141 -2.50 10.47 -5.34
C PHE A 141 -1.01 10.76 -5.47
N GLU A 142 -0.59 12.04 -5.52
CA GLU A 142 0.82 12.42 -5.72
C GLU A 142 1.73 11.95 -4.58
N LYS A 143 1.20 11.88 -3.35
CA LYS A 143 1.94 11.47 -2.17
C LYS A 143 1.06 10.69 -1.19
N ARG A 144 1.63 9.67 -0.55
CA ARG A 144 0.97 8.88 0.49
C ARG A 144 1.89 8.65 1.67
N ASP A 145 1.36 8.89 2.86
CA ASP A 145 2.03 8.58 4.11
C ASP A 145 1.39 7.31 4.71
N TYR A 146 2.23 6.38 5.14
CA TYR A 146 1.83 5.13 5.78
C TYR A 146 2.55 4.97 7.11
N LYS A 147 1.80 4.74 8.17
CA LYS A 147 2.38 4.41 9.47
C LYS A 147 2.72 2.93 9.53
N ILE A 148 3.94 2.63 9.96
CA ILE A 148 4.45 1.25 10.05
C ILE A 148 3.94 0.63 11.35
N LEU A 149 3.00 -0.30 11.23
CA LEU A 149 2.51 -1.10 12.34
C LEU A 149 3.44 -2.27 12.64
N LYS A 150 4.00 -2.90 11.60
CA LYS A 150 4.94 -4.02 11.72
C LYS A 150 5.87 -4.10 10.52
N LEU A 151 7.16 -4.39 10.77
CA LEU A 151 8.14 -4.61 9.72
C LEU A 151 9.12 -5.72 10.12
N THR A 152 8.92 -6.89 9.52
CA THR A 152 9.81 -8.04 9.62
C THR A 152 10.46 -8.31 8.25
N SER A 153 11.13 -9.46 8.08
CA SER A 153 11.67 -9.85 6.76
C SER A 153 10.67 -10.60 5.88
N LYS A 154 9.42 -10.77 6.33
CA LYS A 154 8.38 -11.57 5.68
C LYS A 154 6.98 -11.00 5.81
N GLU A 155 6.85 -9.96 6.62
CA GLU A 155 5.56 -9.34 6.89
C GLU A 155 5.79 -7.84 7.09
N LEU A 156 5.02 -7.06 6.33
CA LEU A 156 4.92 -5.62 6.43
C LEU A 156 3.45 -5.29 6.70
N LYS A 157 3.20 -4.47 7.72
CA LYS A 157 1.87 -3.97 8.02
C LYS A 157 1.89 -2.45 8.10
N LEU A 158 1.03 -1.83 7.29
CA LEU A 158 0.91 -0.39 7.13
C LEU A 158 -0.48 0.08 7.53
N GLU A 159 -0.58 1.28 8.10
CA GLU A 159 -1.84 1.97 8.36
C GLU A 159 -1.89 3.20 7.44
N ALA A 160 -2.93 3.29 6.61
CA ALA A 160 -3.18 4.43 5.72
C ALA A 160 -3.90 5.58 6.47
N ASP A 161 -3.92 6.78 5.89
CA ASP A 161 -4.54 7.97 6.49
C ASP A 161 -6.05 7.82 6.81
N ASN A 162 -6.76 6.99 6.03
CA ASN A 162 -8.18 6.68 6.28
C ASN A 162 -8.37 5.62 7.38
N GLY A 163 -7.29 5.14 8.00
CA GLY A 163 -7.28 4.14 9.06
C GLY A 163 -7.30 2.69 8.57
N ALA A 164 -7.28 2.46 7.25
CA ALA A 164 -7.21 1.10 6.71
C ALA A 164 -5.83 0.48 7.00
N GLU A 165 -5.83 -0.78 7.43
CA GLU A 165 -4.63 -1.55 7.70
C GLU A 165 -4.33 -2.51 6.56
N TRP A 166 -3.14 -2.40 5.97
CA TRP A 166 -2.70 -3.19 4.83
C TRP A 166 -1.60 -4.13 5.29
N THR A 167 -1.80 -5.43 5.09
CA THR A 167 -0.84 -6.47 5.43
C THR A 167 -0.27 -7.06 4.14
N PHE A 168 1.05 -7.10 4.07
CA PHE A 168 1.81 -7.63 2.95
C PHE A 168 2.77 -8.74 3.40
N GLU A 169 3.03 -9.68 2.51
CA GLU A 169 3.96 -10.80 2.70
C GLU A 169 5.09 -10.79 1.64
N SER A 170 6.21 -11.45 1.94
CA SER A 170 7.36 -11.62 1.03
C SER A 170 8.04 -12.99 1.16
#